data_AF-A0A095VUU5-F1
#
_entry.id   AF-A0A095VUU5-F1
#
_cell.length_a   1.000
_cell.length_b   1.000
_cell.length_c   1.000
_cell.angle_alpha   90.00
_cell.angle_beta   90.00
_cell.angle_gamma   90.00
#
_symmetry.space_group_name_H-M   'P 1'
#
loop_
_entity.id
_entity.type
_entity.pdbx_description
1 polymer ?
#
loop_
_entity_poly.entity_id
_entity_poly.type
_entity_poly.pdbx_seq_one_letter_code
_entity_poly.pdbx_strand_id
1 'polypeptide(L)'
;MLRPIAPLTLAATLLAGCASLERDARDAIIAELPSPYGTSFSALHRFPGEVICGRYTATDLQGFRVETHDFIYSGGKSYRRPTAEQLALFCTDKPATALEKELGMPPWQGGSGTLGQIHADLRALEAAVQAHITETGDVPLQGLQELVPPAAAYLPALPRDPWGNSYRFEVGLGGRTQRDYRLFTLGADNRPGGTGENADVGREHLPYLNRLARL
;
A
#
# COMPACT_ATOMS: atom_id res chain seq x y z
N MET A 1 -37.64 40.05 -39.62
CA MET A 1 -36.86 38.79 -39.74
C MET A 1 -35.73 38.82 -38.71
N LEU A 2 -35.89 38.20 -37.54
CA LEU A 2 -34.78 37.97 -36.60
C LEU A 2 -35.01 36.58 -35.95
N ARG A 3 -34.06 35.64 -36.13
CA ARG A 3 -34.05 34.32 -35.47
C ARG A 3 -33.18 34.42 -34.22
N PRO A 4 -33.56 33.79 -33.09
CA PRO A 4 -32.71 33.75 -31.91
C PRO A 4 -31.64 32.66 -32.07
N ILE A 5 -30.41 32.98 -31.68
CA ILE A 5 -29.28 32.06 -31.60
C ILE A 5 -29.31 31.42 -30.22
N ALA A 6 -29.44 30.09 -30.16
CA ALA A 6 -29.34 29.33 -28.91
C ALA A 6 -27.85 29.10 -28.56
N PRO A 7 -27.46 29.17 -27.27
CA PRO A 7 -26.08 28.92 -26.88
C PRO A 7 -25.83 27.41 -26.82
N LEU A 8 -24.77 26.98 -27.51
CA LEU A 8 -24.27 25.60 -27.48
C LEU A 8 -23.44 25.43 -26.19
N THR A 9 -24.03 24.86 -25.15
CA THR A 9 -23.29 24.46 -23.94
C THR A 9 -22.42 23.25 -24.24
N LEU A 10 -21.10 23.47 -24.30
CA LEU A 10 -20.10 22.42 -24.43
C LEU A 10 -19.97 21.69 -23.08
N ALA A 11 -20.53 20.49 -22.97
CA ALA A 11 -20.32 19.62 -21.82
C ALA A 11 -18.93 18.94 -21.96
N ALA A 12 -17.94 19.41 -21.21
CA ALA A 12 -16.64 18.78 -21.12
C ALA A 12 -16.74 17.49 -20.29
N THR A 13 -16.66 16.34 -20.97
CA THR A 13 -16.73 15.00 -20.38
C THR A 13 -15.45 14.65 -19.61
N LEU A 14 -15.61 14.22 -18.36
CA LEU A 14 -14.63 13.78 -17.34
C LEU A 14 -13.80 12.51 -17.69
N LEU A 15 -13.43 12.28 -18.94
CA LEU A 15 -12.74 11.04 -19.36
C LEU A 15 -11.23 11.00 -19.06
N ALA A 16 -10.64 12.11 -18.59
CA ALA A 16 -9.19 12.24 -18.43
C ALA A 16 -8.56 11.32 -17.36
N GLY A 17 -9.30 10.99 -16.28
CA GLY A 17 -8.78 10.19 -15.16
C GLY A 17 -8.76 8.68 -15.39
N CYS A 18 -9.47 8.18 -16.42
CA CYS A 18 -9.53 6.75 -16.71
C CYS A 18 -8.27 6.27 -17.43
N ALA A 19 -7.89 7.00 -18.49
CA ALA A 19 -6.74 6.66 -19.30
C ALA A 19 -5.40 6.97 -18.61
N SER A 20 -5.38 7.86 -17.61
CA SER A 20 -4.16 8.16 -16.85
C SER A 20 -3.73 6.96 -15.99
N LEU A 21 -4.63 6.40 -15.17
CA LEU A 21 -4.25 5.33 -14.23
C LEU A 21 -3.69 4.07 -14.92
N GLU A 22 -4.25 3.68 -16.07
CA GLU A 22 -3.71 2.55 -16.82
C GLU A 22 -2.34 2.84 -17.42
N ARG A 23 -2.09 4.09 -17.86
CA ARG A 23 -0.76 4.51 -18.29
C ARG A 23 0.20 4.53 -17.12
N ASP A 24 -0.18 5.15 -16.00
CA ASP A 24 0.63 5.21 -14.79
C ASP A 24 1.01 3.80 -14.30
N ALA A 25 0.07 2.85 -14.37
CA ALA A 25 0.32 1.45 -14.05
C ALA A 25 1.33 0.79 -15.00
N ARG A 26 1.20 1.01 -16.30
CA ARG A 26 2.14 0.48 -17.31
C ARG A 26 3.53 1.07 -17.13
N ASP A 27 3.60 2.39 -16.96
CA ASP A 27 4.85 3.14 -16.80
C ASP A 27 5.58 2.70 -15.53
N ALA A 28 4.86 2.49 -14.43
CA ALA A 28 5.42 1.97 -13.19
C ALA A 28 6.04 0.57 -13.37
N ILE A 29 5.36 -0.34 -14.08
CA ILE A 29 5.91 -1.67 -14.36
C ILE A 29 7.14 -1.57 -15.27
N ILE A 30 7.08 -0.77 -16.34
CA ILE A 30 8.18 -0.55 -17.28
C ILE A 30 9.42 -0.03 -16.55
N ALA A 31 9.25 0.94 -15.65
CA ALA A 31 10.35 1.56 -14.91
C ALA A 31 11.13 0.58 -14.01
N GLU A 32 10.52 -0.51 -13.58
CA GLU A 32 11.17 -1.52 -12.74
C GLU A 32 11.80 -2.68 -13.52
N LEU A 33 11.56 -2.79 -14.84
CA LEU A 33 12.07 -3.89 -15.65
C LEU A 33 13.53 -3.68 -16.04
N PRO A 34 14.40 -4.71 -15.89
CA PRO A 34 15.78 -4.65 -16.37
C PRO A 34 15.88 -4.40 -17.89
N SER A 35 14.92 -4.92 -18.65
CA SER A 35 14.78 -4.69 -20.09
C SER A 35 13.30 -4.47 -20.43
N PRO A 36 12.89 -3.24 -20.74
CA PRO A 36 11.48 -2.93 -21.00
C PRO A 36 11.06 -3.27 -22.45
N TYR A 37 12.00 -3.57 -23.35
CA TYR A 37 11.72 -3.81 -24.76
C TYR A 37 10.84 -5.04 -24.98
N GLY A 38 9.79 -4.89 -25.80
CA GLY A 38 8.85 -5.97 -26.09
C GLY A 38 7.86 -6.26 -24.95
N THR A 39 7.84 -5.45 -23.89
CA THR A 39 6.83 -5.55 -22.83
C THR A 39 5.45 -5.25 -23.41
N SER A 40 4.54 -6.21 -23.27
CA SER A 40 3.14 -6.08 -23.61
C SER A 40 2.31 -6.23 -22.34
N PHE A 41 1.11 -5.65 -22.33
CA PHE A 41 0.19 -5.78 -21.20
C PHE A 41 -1.16 -6.29 -21.69
N SER A 42 -1.79 -7.14 -20.89
CA SER A 42 -3.07 -7.78 -21.20
C SER A 42 -3.91 -7.98 -19.94
N ALA A 43 -5.20 -8.26 -20.12
CA ALA A 43 -6.16 -8.49 -19.02
C ALA A 43 -6.14 -7.39 -17.95
N LEU A 44 -6.06 -6.11 -18.36
CA LEU A 44 -6.11 -5.00 -17.43
C LEU A 44 -7.53 -4.82 -16.90
N HIS A 45 -7.65 -4.79 -15.59
CA HIS A 45 -8.89 -4.57 -14.86
C HIS A 45 -8.69 -3.49 -13.80
N ARG A 46 -9.61 -2.52 -13.77
CA ARG A 46 -9.66 -1.48 -12.75
C ARG A 46 -10.55 -1.94 -11.60
N PHE A 47 -10.10 -1.66 -10.38
CA PHE A 47 -10.87 -1.87 -9.16
C PHE A 47 -10.98 -0.57 -8.35
N PRO A 48 -11.96 -0.45 -7.43
CA PRO A 48 -12.10 0.73 -6.57
C PRO A 48 -10.83 1.05 -5.76
N GLY A 49 -10.56 2.33 -5.49
CA GLY A 49 -9.41 2.79 -4.69
C GLY A 49 -8.10 2.93 -5.49
N GLU A 50 -8.21 3.27 -6.79
CA GLU A 50 -7.08 3.48 -7.71
C GLU A 50 -6.21 2.23 -7.90
N VAL A 51 -6.84 1.10 -8.19
CA VAL A 51 -6.15 -0.17 -8.40
C VAL A 51 -6.30 -0.64 -9.85
N ILE A 52 -5.19 -1.06 -10.45
CA ILE A 52 -5.16 -1.80 -11.71
C ILE A 52 -4.51 -3.15 -11.44
N CYS A 53 -5.18 -4.25 -11.80
CA CYS A 53 -4.54 -5.55 -11.91
C CYS A 53 -4.48 -5.95 -13.38
N GLY A 54 -3.47 -6.72 -13.74
CA GLY A 54 -3.39 -7.28 -15.08
C GLY A 54 -2.17 -8.16 -15.26
N ARG A 55 -1.80 -8.38 -16.51
CA ARG A 55 -0.65 -9.21 -16.88
C ARG A 55 0.31 -8.40 -17.73
N TYR A 56 1.60 -8.66 -17.58
CA TYR A 56 2.65 -8.13 -18.44
C TYR A 56 3.57 -9.24 -18.93
N THR A 57 4.16 -9.04 -20.11
CA THR A 57 5.24 -9.90 -20.62
C THR A 57 6.58 -9.28 -20.33
N ALA A 58 7.53 -10.06 -19.85
CA ALA A 58 8.92 -9.61 -19.68
C ALA A 58 9.89 -10.69 -20.11
N THR A 59 11.01 -10.26 -20.68
CA THR A 59 12.10 -11.15 -21.02
C THR A 59 12.86 -11.55 -19.76
N ASP A 60 13.27 -12.81 -19.66
CA ASP A 60 14.14 -13.29 -18.58
C ASP A 60 15.49 -12.55 -18.58
N LEU A 61 16.23 -12.65 -17.47
CA LEU A 61 17.50 -11.93 -17.30
C LEU A 61 18.55 -12.30 -18.36
N GLN A 62 18.41 -13.49 -18.97
CA GLN A 62 19.30 -14.00 -19.99
C GLN A 62 18.88 -13.60 -21.42
N GLY A 63 17.69 -13.02 -21.61
CA GLY A 63 17.24 -12.55 -22.91
C GLY A 63 16.61 -13.63 -23.81
N PHE A 64 16.36 -14.84 -23.30
CA PHE A 64 16.00 -16.00 -24.10
C PHE A 64 14.52 -16.38 -24.04
N ARG A 65 13.82 -16.02 -22.95
CA ARG A 65 12.41 -16.37 -22.77
C ARG A 65 11.58 -15.14 -22.48
N VAL A 66 10.39 -15.08 -23.09
CA VAL A 66 9.36 -14.11 -22.74
C VAL A 66 8.39 -14.80 -21.79
N GLU A 67 8.35 -14.35 -20.55
CA GLU A 67 7.45 -14.86 -19.52
C GLU A 67 6.29 -13.88 -19.30
N THR A 68 5.13 -14.41 -18.92
CA THR A 68 3.96 -13.60 -18.55
C THR A 68 3.76 -13.66 -17.05
N HIS A 69 3.60 -12.49 -16.43
CA HIS A 69 3.39 -12.36 -14.99
C HIS A 69 2.20 -11.46 -14.69
N ASP A 70 1.56 -11.73 -13.56
CA ASP A 70 0.55 -10.83 -13.02
C ASP A 70 1.24 -9.59 -12.39
N PHE A 71 0.52 -8.49 -12.36
CA PHE A 71 0.91 -7.30 -11.63
C PHE A 71 -0.29 -6.64 -10.96
N ILE A 72 0.01 -5.89 -9.91
CA ILE A 72 -0.92 -4.96 -9.26
C ILE A 72 -0.28 -3.58 -9.28
N TYR A 73 -1.07 -2.56 -9.58
CA TYR A 73 -0.74 -1.17 -9.35
C TYR A 73 -1.75 -0.57 -8.39
N SER A 74 -1.28 0.10 -7.33
CA SER A 74 -2.13 0.71 -6.31
C SER A 74 -1.43 1.91 -5.68
N GLY A 75 -2.09 3.08 -5.72
CA GLY A 75 -1.61 4.29 -5.02
C GLY A 75 -0.16 4.67 -5.36
N GLY A 76 0.22 4.57 -6.64
CA GLY A 76 1.57 4.90 -7.10
C GLY A 76 2.61 3.78 -6.96
N LYS A 77 2.28 2.65 -6.33
CA LYS A 77 3.20 1.50 -6.19
C LYS A 77 2.80 0.37 -7.12
N SER A 78 3.81 -0.31 -7.68
CA SER A 78 3.64 -1.51 -8.49
C SER A 78 4.12 -2.75 -7.72
N TYR A 79 3.40 -3.86 -7.90
CA TYR A 79 3.75 -5.18 -7.36
C TYR A 79 3.89 -6.11 -8.54
N ARG A 80 5.14 -6.44 -8.89
CA ARG A 80 5.43 -7.44 -9.92
C ARG A 80 5.41 -8.83 -9.30
N ARG A 81 4.74 -9.77 -9.97
CA ARG A 81 4.57 -11.16 -9.50
C ARG A 81 3.96 -11.21 -8.09
N PRO A 82 2.77 -10.60 -7.90
CA PRO A 82 2.11 -10.55 -6.59
C PRO A 82 1.73 -11.95 -6.10
N THR A 83 1.63 -12.10 -4.78
CA THR A 83 1.16 -13.35 -4.16
C THR A 83 -0.34 -13.55 -4.38
N ALA A 84 -0.83 -14.76 -4.16
CA ALA A 84 -2.27 -15.06 -4.23
C ALA A 84 -3.09 -14.22 -3.23
N GLU A 85 -2.55 -13.97 -2.05
CA GLU A 85 -3.14 -13.12 -1.01
C GLU A 85 -3.24 -11.66 -1.48
N GLN A 86 -2.15 -11.12 -2.03
CA GLN A 86 -2.14 -9.77 -2.61
C GLN A 86 -3.18 -9.63 -3.73
N LEU A 87 -3.28 -10.62 -4.62
CA LEU A 87 -4.30 -10.63 -5.67
C LEU A 87 -5.72 -10.66 -5.09
N ALA A 88 -5.97 -11.44 -4.04
CA ALA A 88 -7.28 -11.51 -3.40
C ALA A 88 -7.68 -10.19 -2.71
N LEU A 89 -6.72 -9.49 -2.12
CA LEU A 89 -6.94 -8.21 -1.43
C LEU A 89 -7.02 -7.01 -2.38
N PHE A 90 -6.27 -7.01 -3.49
CA PHE A 90 -6.24 -5.89 -4.45
C PHE A 90 -7.22 -6.06 -5.61
N CYS A 91 -7.35 -7.25 -6.19
CA CYS A 91 -8.12 -7.47 -7.43
C CYS A 91 -9.57 -7.84 -7.11
N THR A 92 -10.27 -6.95 -6.40
CA THR A 92 -11.65 -7.13 -5.93
C THR A 92 -12.42 -5.80 -5.92
N ASP A 93 -13.72 -5.87 -6.23
CA ASP A 93 -14.67 -4.75 -6.12
C ASP A 93 -15.14 -4.49 -4.68
N LYS A 94 -14.85 -5.42 -3.76
CA LYS A 94 -15.26 -5.35 -2.35
C LYS A 94 -14.03 -5.38 -1.43
N PRO A 95 -13.18 -4.34 -1.46
CA PRO A 95 -11.92 -4.33 -0.72
C PRO A 95 -12.09 -4.41 0.80
N ALA A 96 -13.13 -3.77 1.36
CA ALA A 96 -13.37 -3.82 2.81
C ALA A 96 -13.72 -5.24 3.28
N THR A 97 -14.58 -5.95 2.52
CA THR A 97 -14.94 -7.35 2.78
C THR A 97 -13.75 -8.29 2.61
N ALA A 98 -12.87 -8.02 1.63
CA ALA A 98 -11.67 -8.82 1.45
C ALA A 98 -10.71 -8.71 2.65
N LEU A 99 -10.51 -7.50 3.18
CA LEU A 99 -9.68 -7.29 4.37
C LEU A 99 -10.34 -7.85 5.64
N GLU A 100 -11.65 -7.70 5.80
CA GLU A 100 -12.41 -8.32 6.89
C GLU A 100 -12.25 -9.84 6.89
N LYS A 101 -12.30 -10.48 5.71
CA LYS A 101 -12.08 -11.93 5.59
C LYS A 101 -10.65 -12.34 5.99
N GLU A 102 -9.66 -11.52 5.66
CA GLU A 102 -8.26 -11.78 5.98
C GLU A 102 -7.99 -11.68 7.48
N LEU A 103 -8.43 -10.58 8.09
CA LEU A 103 -8.11 -10.26 9.49
C LEU A 103 -9.15 -10.77 10.48
N GLY A 104 -10.37 -11.09 10.03
CA GLY A 104 -11.52 -11.33 10.91
C GLY A 104 -12.01 -10.07 11.66
N MET A 105 -11.49 -8.89 11.31
CA MET A 105 -11.78 -7.63 11.98
C MET A 105 -13.05 -6.96 11.42
N PRO A 106 -13.73 -6.11 12.21
CA PRO A 106 -14.85 -5.32 11.72
C PRO A 106 -14.49 -4.57 10.43
N PRO A 107 -15.45 -4.41 9.49
CA PRO A 107 -15.17 -3.77 8.21
C PRO A 107 -14.67 -2.35 8.40
N TRP A 108 -13.92 -1.85 7.42
CA TRP A 108 -13.38 -0.49 7.44
C TRP A 108 -14.48 0.57 7.61
N GLN A 109 -14.33 1.40 8.64
CA GLN A 109 -15.33 2.42 9.03
C GLN A 109 -14.85 3.83 8.63
N GLY A 110 -14.32 3.98 7.41
CA GLY A 110 -13.89 5.29 6.90
C GLY A 110 -12.76 5.94 7.69
N GLY A 111 -11.83 5.14 8.22
CA GLY A 111 -10.70 5.62 9.03
C GLY A 111 -11.02 5.80 10.51
N SER A 112 -12.24 5.47 10.95
CA SER A 112 -12.59 5.35 12.37
C SER A 112 -12.50 3.90 12.87
N GLY A 113 -12.66 3.72 14.18
CA GLY A 113 -12.57 2.42 14.84
C GLY A 113 -11.14 1.86 14.90
N THR A 114 -11.04 0.57 15.26
CA THR A 114 -9.78 -0.12 15.56
C THR A 114 -8.79 -0.07 14.39
N LEU A 115 -9.23 -0.47 13.18
CA LEU A 115 -8.37 -0.44 11.99
C LEU A 115 -8.02 0.99 11.56
N GLY A 116 -8.90 1.96 11.81
CA GLY A 116 -8.64 3.37 11.52
C GLY A 116 -7.53 3.95 12.38
N GLN A 117 -7.58 3.69 13.69
CA GLN A 117 -6.52 4.09 14.61
C GLN A 117 -5.20 3.39 14.27
N ILE A 118 -5.22 2.06 14.07
CA ILE A 118 -4.02 1.30 13.69
C ILE A 118 -3.40 1.84 12.40
N HIS A 119 -4.22 2.17 11.40
CA HIS A 119 -3.77 2.77 10.14
C HIS A 119 -3.07 4.11 10.37
N ALA A 120 -3.67 5.00 11.17
CA ALA A 120 -3.09 6.30 11.47
C ALA A 120 -1.75 6.18 12.22
N ASP A 121 -1.71 5.32 13.24
CA ASP A 121 -0.54 5.11 14.08
C ASP A 121 0.62 4.47 13.29
N LEU A 122 0.34 3.41 12.53
CA LEU A 122 1.36 2.75 11.69
C LEU A 122 1.91 3.70 10.62
N ARG A 123 1.08 4.56 10.02
CA ARG A 123 1.55 5.58 9.08
C ARG A 123 2.46 6.61 9.74
N ALA A 124 2.11 7.07 10.93
CA ALA A 124 2.94 8.02 11.68
C ALA A 124 4.29 7.40 12.07
N LEU A 125 4.27 6.16 12.55
CA LEU A 125 5.47 5.40 12.89
C LEU A 125 6.34 5.10 11.66
N GLU A 126 5.77 4.65 10.54
CA GLU A 126 6.51 4.41 9.29
C GLU A 126 7.17 5.70 8.78
N ALA A 127 6.45 6.82 8.80
CA ALA A 127 7.00 8.11 8.41
C ALA A 127 8.17 8.56 9.31
N ALA A 128 8.06 8.34 10.61
CA ALA A 128 9.11 8.66 11.58
C ALA A 128 10.34 7.76 11.40
N VAL A 129 10.15 6.45 11.20
CA VAL A 129 11.24 5.53 10.87
C VAL A 129 11.91 5.95 9.56
N GLN A 130 11.14 6.33 8.54
CA GLN A 130 11.71 6.76 7.27
C GLN A 130 12.51 8.06 7.40
N ALA A 131 12.04 9.02 8.19
CA ALA A 131 12.79 10.24 8.48
C ALA A 131 14.11 9.93 9.22
N HIS A 132 14.06 9.04 10.22
CA HIS A 132 15.25 8.55 10.90
C HIS A 132 16.27 7.91 9.94
N ILE A 133 15.81 7.05 9.02
CA ILE A 133 16.66 6.44 7.98
C ILE A 133 17.28 7.51 7.09
N THR A 134 16.50 8.51 6.68
CA THR A 134 16.99 9.59 5.82
C THR A 134 18.07 10.42 6.49
N GLU A 135 17.98 10.65 7.81
CA GLU A 135 18.93 11.46 8.55
C GLU A 135 20.16 10.68 9.01
N THR A 136 19.98 9.46 9.52
CA THR A 136 21.04 8.66 10.15
C THR A 136 21.63 7.58 9.24
N GLY A 137 20.92 7.23 8.17
CA GLY A 137 21.30 6.19 7.22
C GLY A 137 20.91 4.76 7.62
N ASP A 138 20.28 4.53 8.78
CA ASP A 138 19.83 3.19 9.21
C ASP A 138 18.48 3.25 9.95
N VAL A 139 17.87 2.10 10.19
CA VAL A 139 16.65 1.97 11.02
C VAL A 139 16.99 2.23 12.51
N PRO A 140 16.02 2.62 13.36
CA PRO A 140 16.28 2.81 14.79
C PRO A 140 16.60 1.48 15.50
N LEU A 141 17.88 1.21 15.75
CA LEU A 141 18.38 -0.13 16.15
C LEU A 141 17.99 -0.52 17.58
N GLN A 142 17.83 0.45 18.47
CA GLN A 142 17.33 0.29 19.84
C GLN A 142 15.79 0.38 19.91
N GLY A 143 15.12 0.44 18.76
CA GLY A 143 13.66 0.43 18.66
C GLY A 143 13.03 1.82 18.59
N LEU A 144 11.69 1.85 18.63
CA LEU A 144 10.89 3.06 18.37
C LEU A 144 11.19 4.21 19.34
N GLN A 145 11.78 3.93 20.51
CA GLN A 145 12.15 4.93 21.51
C GLN A 145 13.18 5.93 20.98
N GLU A 146 13.97 5.57 19.96
CA GLU A 146 14.86 6.51 19.27
C GLU A 146 14.10 7.60 18.49
N LEU A 147 12.82 7.39 18.18
CA LEU A 147 12.04 8.30 17.35
C LEU A 147 11.42 9.47 18.12
N VAL A 148 11.52 9.46 19.45
CA VAL A 148 10.84 10.40 20.36
C VAL A 148 11.83 11.07 21.31
N PRO A 149 11.43 12.18 21.98
CA PRO A 149 12.30 12.85 22.93
C PRO A 149 12.67 11.95 24.12
N PRO A 150 13.88 12.10 24.70
CA PRO A 150 14.91 13.09 24.35
C PRO A 150 15.85 12.66 23.20
N ALA A 151 15.67 11.47 22.62
CA ALA A 151 16.58 10.93 21.61
C ALA A 151 16.46 11.67 20.27
N ALA A 152 15.23 11.88 19.80
CA ALA A 152 14.93 12.65 18.60
C ALA A 152 13.56 13.32 18.69
N ALA A 153 13.12 14.00 17.64
CA ALA A 153 11.82 14.68 17.60
C ALA A 153 11.02 14.34 16.33
N TYR A 154 11.16 13.10 15.82
CA TYR A 154 10.36 12.64 14.68
C TYR A 154 8.90 12.43 15.05
N LEU A 155 8.62 12.06 16.30
CA LEU A 155 7.30 11.99 16.91
C LEU A 155 7.29 12.67 18.28
N PRO A 156 6.17 13.29 18.71
CA PRO A 156 6.07 13.87 20.04
C PRO A 156 6.06 12.81 21.15
N ALA A 157 5.43 11.65 20.87
CA ALA A 157 5.37 10.49 21.75
C ALA A 157 5.03 9.25 20.91
N LEU A 158 5.29 8.06 21.46
CA LEU A 158 4.90 6.80 20.83
C LEU A 158 3.40 6.55 21.01
N PRO A 159 2.63 6.30 19.94
CA PRO A 159 1.25 5.90 20.07
C PRO A 159 1.15 4.51 20.71
N ARG A 160 0.02 4.27 21.37
CA ARG A 160 -0.41 2.94 21.81
C ARG A 160 -1.50 2.46 20.88
N ASP A 161 -1.52 1.16 20.64
CA ASP A 161 -2.57 0.55 19.83
C ASP A 161 -3.97 0.69 20.51
N PRO A 162 -5.06 0.31 19.83
CA PRO A 162 -6.42 0.47 20.36
C PRO A 162 -6.69 -0.23 21.70
N TRP A 163 -5.84 -1.18 22.09
CA TRP A 163 -5.97 -1.94 23.33
C TRP A 163 -4.97 -1.48 24.40
N GLY A 164 -4.21 -0.41 24.13
CA GLY A 164 -3.24 0.17 25.06
C GLY A 164 -1.88 -0.51 25.03
N ASN A 165 -1.64 -1.48 24.14
CA ASN A 165 -0.35 -2.13 24.01
C ASN A 165 0.62 -1.24 23.21
N SER A 166 1.92 -1.45 23.44
CA SER A 166 2.95 -0.81 22.63
C SER A 166 3.08 -1.52 21.29
N TYR A 167 3.24 -0.76 20.20
CA TYR A 167 3.64 -1.30 18.91
C TYR A 167 4.97 -2.04 19.00
N ARG A 168 5.09 -3.13 18.24
CA ARG A 168 6.28 -3.96 18.09
C ARG A 168 7.10 -3.47 16.92
N PHE A 169 8.41 -3.42 17.13
CA PHE A 169 9.37 -3.06 16.11
C PHE A 169 10.52 -4.08 16.17
N GLU A 170 10.71 -4.80 15.08
CA GLU A 170 11.71 -5.87 14.99
C GLU A 170 12.61 -5.58 13.81
N VAL A 171 13.91 -5.51 14.08
CA VAL A 171 14.92 -5.23 13.05
C VAL A 171 15.47 -6.55 12.51
N GLY A 172 15.44 -6.70 11.19
CA GLY A 172 16.07 -7.81 10.49
C GLY A 172 17.60 -7.70 10.45
N LEU A 173 18.25 -8.76 9.97
CA LEU A 173 19.70 -8.73 9.76
C LEU A 173 20.05 -7.70 8.67
N GLY A 174 21.11 -6.93 8.90
CA GLY A 174 21.64 -5.98 7.92
C GLY A 174 22.76 -6.58 7.07
N GLY A 175 23.03 -5.92 5.94
CA GLY A 175 24.05 -6.34 4.98
C GLY A 175 24.50 -5.17 4.09
N ARG A 176 24.67 -5.43 2.79
CA ARG A 176 25.06 -4.41 1.80
C ARG A 176 23.90 -3.46 1.40
N THR A 177 22.72 -3.68 1.96
CA THR A 177 21.48 -2.95 1.70
C THR A 177 20.86 -2.49 3.02
N GLN A 178 19.90 -1.57 2.92
CA GLN A 178 19.08 -1.14 4.05
C GLN A 178 18.50 -2.35 4.81
N ARG A 179 18.52 -2.29 6.15
CA ARG A 179 17.88 -3.31 6.99
C ARG A 179 16.38 -3.32 6.76
N ASP A 180 15.82 -4.51 6.63
CA ASP A 180 14.38 -4.68 6.72
C ASP A 180 13.93 -4.63 8.18
N TYR A 181 12.67 -4.29 8.40
CA TYR A 181 12.07 -4.22 9.71
C TYR A 181 10.58 -4.56 9.66
N ARG A 182 10.09 -5.18 10.73
CA ARG A 182 8.67 -5.38 10.99
C ARG A 182 8.18 -4.31 11.97
N LEU A 183 7.00 -3.78 11.71
CA LEU A 183 6.32 -2.81 12.57
C LEU A 183 4.84 -3.20 12.66
N PHE A 184 4.36 -3.59 13.83
CA PHE A 184 3.03 -4.19 13.98
C PHE A 184 2.48 -4.13 15.40
N THR A 185 1.17 -4.38 15.56
CA THR A 185 0.53 -4.72 16.85
C THR A 185 0.18 -6.22 16.86
N LEU A 186 0.18 -6.82 18.05
CA LEU A 186 -0.18 -8.22 18.32
C LEU A 186 -1.67 -8.39 18.67
N GLY A 187 -2.51 -7.38 18.38
CA GLY A 187 -3.91 -7.42 18.75
C GLY A 187 -4.18 -7.28 20.25
N ALA A 188 -5.44 -7.50 20.63
CA ALA A 188 -5.95 -7.34 21.99
C ALA A 188 -5.34 -8.33 22.99
N ASP A 189 -5.07 -9.56 22.57
CA ASP A 189 -4.49 -10.60 23.43
C ASP A 189 -2.96 -10.49 23.56
N ASN A 190 -2.34 -9.61 22.78
CA ASN A 190 -0.92 -9.34 22.74
C ASN A 190 -0.10 -10.64 22.53
N ARG A 191 -0.58 -11.51 21.64
CA ARG A 191 0.08 -12.77 21.25
C ARG A 191 0.15 -12.89 19.73
N PRO A 192 1.17 -13.56 19.18
CA PRO A 192 1.28 -13.73 17.72
C PRO A 192 0.11 -14.51 17.13
N GLY A 193 -0.34 -14.08 15.96
CA GLY A 193 -1.43 -14.70 15.20
C GLY A 193 -2.79 -14.11 15.53
N GLY A 194 -3.77 -14.97 15.80
CA GLY A 194 -5.13 -14.55 16.13
C GLY A 194 -5.97 -14.09 14.92
N THR A 195 -7.21 -13.72 15.20
CA THR A 195 -8.18 -13.15 14.25
C THR A 195 -9.06 -12.15 14.98
N GLY A 196 -9.77 -11.30 14.25
CA GLY A 196 -10.60 -10.26 14.83
C GLY A 196 -9.77 -9.30 15.66
N GLU A 197 -10.23 -8.99 16.87
CA GLU A 197 -9.49 -8.08 17.75
C GLU A 197 -8.11 -8.62 18.15
N ASN A 198 -7.87 -9.92 18.03
CA ASN A 198 -6.57 -10.54 18.32
C ASN A 198 -5.68 -10.65 17.07
N ALA A 199 -6.10 -10.14 15.92
CA ALA A 199 -5.29 -10.24 14.70
C ALA A 199 -4.03 -9.38 14.79
N ASP A 200 -2.91 -9.95 14.36
CA ASP A 200 -1.70 -9.19 14.07
C ASP A 200 -1.95 -8.21 12.91
N VAL A 201 -1.69 -6.92 13.13
CA VAL A 201 -1.81 -5.89 12.09
C VAL A 201 -0.55 -5.03 12.05
N GLY A 202 0.07 -4.96 10.88
CA GLY A 202 1.36 -4.30 10.70
C GLY A 202 1.54 -3.53 9.41
N ARG A 203 2.77 -3.04 9.21
CA ARG A 203 3.21 -2.27 8.04
C ARG A 203 2.88 -2.96 6.72
N GLU A 204 2.96 -4.29 6.68
CA GLU A 204 2.58 -5.10 5.52
C GLU A 204 1.11 -4.94 5.12
N HIS A 205 0.24 -4.52 6.04
CA HIS A 205 -1.17 -4.25 5.79
C HIS A 205 -1.44 -2.81 5.32
N LEU A 206 -0.50 -1.88 5.51
CA LEU A 206 -0.65 -0.46 5.13
C LEU A 206 -1.06 -0.26 3.67
N PRO A 207 -0.52 -1.00 2.67
CA PRO A 207 -0.98 -0.85 1.29
C PRO A 207 -2.49 -1.06 1.09
N TYR A 208 -3.08 -2.02 1.81
CA TYR A 208 -4.52 -2.32 1.74
C TYR A 208 -5.33 -1.26 2.50
N LEU A 209 -4.88 -0.86 3.68
CA LEU A 209 -5.53 0.20 4.47
C LEU A 209 -5.47 1.55 3.73
N ASN A 210 -4.34 1.87 3.10
CA ASN A 210 -4.18 3.05 2.25
C ASN A 210 -5.15 3.04 1.06
N ARG A 211 -5.42 1.85 0.47
CA ARG A 211 -6.43 1.71 -0.57
C ARG A 211 -7.82 2.03 -0.03
N LEU A 212 -8.19 1.47 1.12
CA LEU A 212 -9.49 1.70 1.75
C LEU A 212 -9.72 3.17 2.14
N ALA A 213 -8.66 3.86 2.53
CA ALA A 213 -8.69 5.29 2.84
C ALA A 213 -8.88 6.20 1.60
N ARG A 214 -8.72 5.68 0.38
CA ARG A 214 -8.98 6.41 -0.89
C ARG A 214 -10.38 6.18 -1.45
N LEU A 215 -11.20 5.36 -0.79
CA LEU A 215 -12.56 5.02 -1.23
C LEU A 215 -13.58 6.11 -0.88
#